data_AF-A0A3D1XR91-F1
#
_entry.id   AF-A0A3D1XR91-F1
#
_cell.length_a   1.000
_cell.length_b   1.000
_cell.length_c   1.000
_cell.angle_alpha   90.00
_cell.angle_beta   90.00
_cell.angle_gamma   90.00
#
_symmetry.space_group_name_H-M   'P 1'
#
loop_
_entity.id
_entity.type
_entity.pdbx_description
1 polymer ?
#
loop_
_entity_poly.entity_id
_entity_poly.type
_entity_poly.pdbx_seq_one_letter_code
_entity_poly.pdbx_strand_id
1 'polypeptide(L)'
;ENGKENPKKINKQITQEFWLKLRIDKIGPITLPPIPVWFDAPDSNKQIVRGKIMSPEVSFEVQSLLQLEENASDIKDIKPIANIKAPWTHYIWKAMAILCLLALGYWLWKKWQNNSTPKSEPDFALTAEEKAMKELNKLKIRDWMKLGRIRDHFFELSEIFRRYLENRYDFPAQEWTTEEITTYFKNFSDLSESQKLQTRTLLIEIDKVKFAKAQAHNDPIDSVIHFIKEASPVLVLPDQDTFAQVTPVTKSPEKP
;
A
#
# COMPACT_ATOMS: atom_id res chain seq x y z
N GLU A 1 -50.29 46.76 -16.68
CA GLU A 1 -49.24 47.02 -17.69
C GLU A 1 -49.23 48.52 -17.95
N ASN A 2 -48.77 49.01 -19.10
CA ASN A 2 -49.17 50.34 -19.60
C ASN A 2 -50.44 50.17 -20.44
N GLY A 3 -51.39 51.11 -20.34
CA GLY A 3 -52.69 50.99 -21.00
C GLY A 3 -53.34 52.34 -21.30
N LYS A 4 -54.36 52.31 -22.15
CA LYS A 4 -55.16 53.46 -22.56
C LYS A 4 -56.62 53.03 -22.63
N GLU A 5 -57.54 53.81 -22.08
CA GLU A 5 -58.96 53.57 -22.33
C GLU A 5 -59.36 54.12 -23.70
N ASN A 6 -60.44 53.60 -24.29
CA ASN A 6 -61.01 54.16 -25.51
C ASN A 6 -61.55 55.57 -25.26
N PRO A 7 -61.08 56.56 -26.02
CA PRO A 7 -61.71 58.64 -25.79
C PRO A 7 -63.25 58.73 -25.78
N LYS A 8 -63.82 58.79 -24.58
CA LYS A 8 -65.25 58.98 -24.31
C LYS A 8 -65.62 60.44 -24.48
N LYS A 9 -66.84 60.71 -24.95
CA LYS A 9 -67.36 62.08 -25.11
C LYS A 9 -68.34 62.40 -23.98
N ILE A 10 -67.95 63.29 -23.08
CA ILE A 10 -68.71 63.66 -21.87
C ILE A 10 -68.85 65.19 -21.87
N ASN A 11 -70.06 65.71 -21.69
CA ASN A 11 -70.35 67.16 -21.59
C ASN A 11 -69.66 68.02 -22.68
N LYS A 12 -69.74 67.55 -23.94
CA LYS A 12 -69.09 68.09 -25.16
C LYS A 12 -67.55 67.97 -25.22
N GLN A 13 -66.87 67.66 -24.12
CA GLN A 13 -65.44 67.38 -24.07
C GLN A 13 -65.13 65.93 -24.48
N ILE A 14 -63.87 65.65 -24.82
CA ILE A 14 -63.35 64.31 -25.08
C ILE A 14 -62.37 63.98 -23.96
N THR A 15 -62.68 62.94 -23.19
CA THR A 15 -61.88 62.47 -22.04
C THR A 15 -61.37 61.07 -22.37
N GLN A 16 -60.06 60.83 -22.30
CA GLN A 16 -59.49 59.53 -22.64
C GLN A 16 -58.31 59.23 -21.71
N GLU A 17 -58.47 58.19 -20.89
CA GLU A 17 -57.59 57.88 -19.77
C GLU A 17 -56.37 57.05 -20.17
N PHE A 18 -55.29 57.16 -19.40
CA PHE A 18 -54.02 56.47 -19.62
C PHE A 18 -53.47 55.97 -18.28
N TRP A 19 -52.94 54.76 -18.26
CA TRP A 19 -52.35 54.13 -17.06
C TRP A 19 -50.91 53.70 -17.37
N LEU A 20 -49.97 54.07 -16.51
CA LEU A 20 -48.53 53.82 -16.69
C LEU A 20 -47.96 53.08 -15.48
N LYS A 21 -47.36 51.91 -15.70
CA LYS A 21 -46.62 51.19 -14.66
C LYS A 21 -45.20 51.75 -14.54
N LEU A 22 -45.04 52.71 -13.63
CA LEU A 22 -43.73 53.19 -13.21
C LEU A 22 -42.92 52.03 -12.58
N ARG A 23 -41.63 51.96 -12.92
CA ARG A 23 -40.61 51.26 -12.11
C ARG A 23 -39.76 52.32 -11.46
N ILE A 24 -39.51 52.17 -10.17
CA ILE A 24 -38.71 53.09 -9.37
C ILE A 24 -37.60 52.28 -8.72
N ASP A 25 -36.35 52.60 -9.07
CA ASP A 25 -35.16 51.89 -8.58
C ASP A 25 -34.44 52.66 -7.46
N LYS A 26 -35.02 53.77 -6.96
CA LYS A 26 -34.47 54.65 -5.90
C LYS A 26 -35.56 55.22 -5.00
N ILE A 27 -35.28 55.31 -3.71
CA ILE A 27 -36.14 55.86 -2.65
C ILE A 27 -35.93 57.38 -2.54
N GLY A 28 -36.95 58.14 -2.14
CA GLY A 28 -36.89 59.59 -1.90
C GLY A 28 -37.81 60.42 -2.82
N PRO A 29 -37.63 61.76 -2.88
CA PRO A 29 -38.42 62.63 -3.73
C PRO A 29 -38.11 62.40 -5.22
N ILE A 30 -39.17 62.19 -6.02
CA ILE A 30 -39.11 61.99 -7.46
C ILE A 30 -40.11 62.93 -8.13
N THR A 31 -39.67 63.55 -9.22
CA THR A 31 -40.47 64.49 -10.03
C THR A 31 -40.66 63.93 -11.43
N LEU A 32 -41.92 63.76 -11.84
CA LEU A 32 -42.29 63.42 -13.22
C LEU A 32 -42.33 64.71 -14.06
N PRO A 33 -41.48 64.83 -15.10
CA PRO A 33 -41.46 66.02 -15.94
C PRO A 33 -42.74 66.12 -16.81
N PRO A 34 -43.11 67.32 -17.27
CA PRO A 34 -44.26 67.56 -18.16
C PRO A 34 -44.30 66.62 -19.39
N ILE A 35 -45.32 65.76 -19.46
CA ILE A 35 -45.48 64.77 -20.52
C ILE A 35 -46.21 65.41 -21.71
N PRO A 36 -45.68 65.34 -22.95
CA PRO A 36 -46.32 65.90 -24.12
C PRO A 36 -47.52 65.04 -24.58
N VAL A 37 -48.71 65.63 -24.59
CA VAL A 37 -49.93 65.01 -25.13
C VAL A 37 -50.32 65.71 -26.43
N TRP A 38 -50.41 64.93 -27.50
CA TRP A 38 -50.86 65.36 -28.82
C TRP A 38 -52.37 65.17 -28.96
N PHE A 39 -53.04 66.12 -29.61
CA PHE A 39 -54.48 66.06 -29.85
C PHE A 39 -54.84 66.75 -31.16
N ASP A 40 -55.89 66.28 -31.81
CA ASP A 40 -56.40 66.85 -33.06
C ASP A 40 -57.70 67.61 -32.75
N ALA A 41 -57.72 68.93 -32.98
CA ALA A 41 -58.84 69.81 -32.64
C ALA A 41 -59.30 70.65 -33.84
N PRO A 42 -60.62 70.93 -34.00
CA PRO A 42 -61.09 71.82 -35.04
C PRO A 42 -60.79 73.28 -34.66
N ASP A 43 -60.11 73.99 -35.56
CA ASP A 43 -60.03 75.45 -35.54
C ASP A 43 -61.41 76.08 -35.89
N SER A 44 -61.53 77.39 -35.69
CA SER A 44 -62.67 78.25 -36.05
C SER A 44 -63.21 77.99 -37.46
N ASN A 45 -62.32 77.69 -38.42
CA ASN A 45 -62.68 77.35 -39.81
C ASN A 45 -63.03 75.86 -40.04
N LYS A 46 -63.26 75.08 -38.97
CA LYS A 46 -63.53 73.62 -38.96
C LYS A 46 -62.40 72.73 -39.51
N GLN A 47 -61.23 73.30 -39.81
CA GLN A 47 -60.04 72.52 -40.18
C GLN A 47 -59.43 71.86 -38.94
N ILE A 48 -59.02 70.60 -39.05
CA ILE A 48 -58.40 69.86 -37.94
C ILE A 48 -56.93 70.25 -37.84
N VAL A 49 -56.57 70.89 -36.73
CA VAL A 49 -55.20 71.30 -36.40
C VAL A 49 -54.63 70.37 -35.32
N ARG A 50 -53.38 69.95 -35.50
CA ARG A 50 -52.65 69.15 -34.51
C ARG A 50 -52.10 70.03 -33.39
N GLY A 51 -52.74 69.97 -32.23
CA GLY A 51 -52.28 70.61 -31.02
C GLY A 51 -51.30 69.75 -30.21
N LYS A 52 -50.49 70.42 -29.40
CA LYS A 52 -49.63 69.82 -28.38
C LYS A 52 -49.83 70.57 -27.07
N ILE A 53 -50.24 69.85 -26.02
CA ILE A 53 -50.23 70.35 -24.65
C ILE A 53 -49.22 69.54 -23.84
N MET A 54 -48.77 70.10 -22.73
CA MET A 54 -47.96 69.37 -21.74
C MET A 54 -48.84 69.06 -20.53
N SER A 55 -48.62 67.90 -19.88
CA SER A 55 -49.15 67.69 -18.53
C SER A 55 -48.50 68.69 -17.56
N PRO A 56 -49.11 68.96 -16.39
CA PRO A 56 -48.35 69.51 -15.28
C PRO A 56 -47.20 68.58 -14.90
N GLU A 57 -46.17 69.16 -14.26
CA GLU A 57 -45.12 68.45 -13.53
C GLU A 57 -45.71 67.89 -12.22
N VAL A 58 -45.30 66.68 -11.82
CA VAL A 58 -45.84 66.02 -10.61
C VAL A 58 -44.70 65.47 -9.75
N SER A 59 -44.54 66.04 -8.56
CA SER A 59 -43.59 65.55 -7.54
C SER A 59 -44.29 64.67 -6.50
N PHE A 60 -43.68 63.55 -6.15
CA PHE A 60 -44.10 62.68 -5.05
C PHE A 60 -42.88 62.09 -4.34
N GLU A 61 -43.04 61.68 -3.09
CA GLU A 61 -42.02 60.94 -2.35
C GLU A 61 -42.27 59.44 -2.46
N VAL A 62 -41.24 58.67 -2.82
CA VAL A 62 -41.26 57.21 -2.80
C VAL A 62 -40.61 56.74 -1.51
N GLN A 63 -41.44 56.34 -0.55
CA GLN A 63 -41.00 55.79 0.74
C GLN A 63 -40.79 54.27 0.64
N SER A 64 -39.87 53.72 1.44
CA SER A 64 -39.59 52.29 1.47
C SER A 64 -40.49 51.59 2.49
N LEU A 65 -41.30 50.63 2.05
CA LEU A 65 -42.11 49.80 2.95
C LEU A 65 -41.26 49.01 3.96
N LEU A 66 -40.01 48.66 3.58
CA LEU A 66 -39.04 48.00 4.46
C LEU A 66 -38.59 48.86 5.64
N GLN A 67 -38.79 50.18 5.60
CA GLN A 67 -38.46 51.09 6.71
C GLN A 67 -39.68 51.36 7.63
N LEU A 68 -40.86 50.86 7.26
CA LEU A 68 -42.09 50.97 8.06
C LEU A 68 -42.27 49.79 9.03
N GLU A 69 -41.53 48.70 8.81
CA GLU A 69 -41.35 47.63 9.80
C GLU A 69 -40.13 47.95 10.67
N GLU A 70 -40.29 48.03 11.99
CA GLU A 70 -39.18 48.30 12.94
C GLU A 70 -38.08 47.21 12.94
N ASN A 71 -38.26 46.12 12.20
CA ASN A 71 -37.31 45.02 12.04
C ASN A 71 -36.40 45.17 10.80
N ALA A 72 -36.31 46.36 10.21
CA ALA A 72 -35.39 46.71 9.12
C ALA A 72 -33.89 46.42 9.42
N SER A 73 -33.55 46.14 10.67
CA SER A 73 -32.22 45.75 11.15
C SER A 73 -31.80 44.31 10.79
N ASP A 74 -32.70 43.46 10.26
CA ASP A 74 -32.36 42.06 9.92
C ASP A 74 -31.82 41.85 8.49
N ILE A 75 -31.33 42.91 7.83
CA ILE A 75 -30.50 42.77 6.62
C ILE A 75 -29.12 42.21 7.04
N LYS A 76 -29.07 40.90 7.22
CA LYS A 76 -27.85 40.17 7.59
C LYS A 76 -26.83 40.23 6.45
N ASP A 77 -25.62 40.69 6.78
CA ASP A 77 -24.50 40.77 5.85
C ASP A 77 -24.12 39.40 5.26
N ILE A 78 -23.45 39.41 4.11
CA ILE A 78 -23.07 38.20 3.37
C ILE A 78 -22.13 37.37 4.24
N LYS A 79 -22.59 36.17 4.63
CA LYS A 79 -21.83 35.27 5.50
C LYS A 79 -20.42 35.04 4.93
N PRO A 80 -19.35 35.30 5.71
CA PRO A 80 -17.99 35.11 5.24
C PRO A 80 -17.73 33.64 4.88
N ILE A 81 -16.84 33.43 3.91
CA ILE A 81 -16.50 32.10 3.40
C ILE A 81 -16.02 31.21 4.55
N ALA A 82 -16.77 30.13 4.82
CA ALA A 82 -16.47 29.22 5.92
C ALA A 82 -15.16 28.47 5.64
N ASN A 83 -14.10 28.81 6.37
CA ASN A 83 -12.81 28.13 6.30
C ASN A 83 -12.89 26.73 6.94
N ILE A 84 -13.40 25.76 6.19
CA ILE A 84 -13.43 24.35 6.56
C ILE A 84 -11.98 23.83 6.62
N LYS A 85 -11.43 23.70 7.82
CA LYS A 85 -10.13 23.07 8.04
C LYS A 85 -10.24 21.59 7.66
N ALA A 86 -9.69 21.22 6.51
CA ALA A 86 -9.67 19.83 6.06
C ALA A 86 -8.97 18.92 7.10
N PRO A 87 -9.46 17.69 7.34
CA PRO A 87 -8.99 16.83 8.42
C PRO A 87 -7.68 16.10 8.06
N TRP A 88 -6.65 16.85 7.69
CA TRP A 88 -5.32 16.35 7.27
C TRP A 88 -4.75 15.29 8.23
N THR A 89 -4.92 15.48 9.54
CA THR A 89 -4.50 14.53 10.59
C THR A 89 -5.01 13.11 10.33
N HIS A 90 -6.27 12.93 9.90
CA HIS A 90 -6.84 11.61 9.62
C HIS A 90 -6.27 10.97 8.36
N TYR A 91 -5.93 11.77 7.36
CA TYR A 91 -5.23 11.28 6.16
C TYR A 91 -3.77 10.92 6.46
N ILE A 92 -3.09 11.67 7.33
CA ILE A 92 -1.73 11.37 7.79
C ILE A 92 -1.69 10.05 8.55
N TRP A 93 -2.61 9.82 9.50
CA TRP A 93 -2.71 8.53 10.21
C TRP A 93 -3.00 7.35 9.26
N LYS A 94 -3.88 7.54 8.26
CA LYS A 94 -4.13 6.52 7.24
C LYS A 94 -2.90 6.22 6.37
N ALA A 95 -2.19 7.24 5.90
CA ALA A 95 -0.97 7.08 5.12
C ALA A 95 0.13 6.37 5.93
N MET A 96 0.29 6.73 7.21
CA MET A 96 1.25 6.08 8.11
C MET A 96 0.89 4.62 8.39
N ALA A 97 -0.39 4.30 8.59
CA ALA A 97 -0.84 2.91 8.75
C ALA A 97 -0.57 2.05 7.49
N ILE A 98 -0.82 2.60 6.29
CA ILE A 98 -0.50 1.94 5.01
C ILE A 98 1.02 1.73 4.88
N LEU A 99 1.82 2.74 5.21
CA LEU A 99 3.28 2.66 5.15
C LEU A 99 3.84 1.60 6.11
N CYS A 100 3.32 1.52 7.35
CA CYS A 100 3.68 0.46 8.30
C CYS A 100 3.28 -0.94 7.80
N LEU A 101 2.12 -1.09 7.17
CA LEU A 101 1.66 -2.37 6.62
C LEU A 101 2.53 -2.82 5.43
N LEU A 102 2.91 -1.89 4.54
CA LEU A 102 3.85 -2.15 3.45
C LEU A 102 5.25 -2.51 3.98
N ALA A 103 5.75 -1.78 4.99
CA ALA A 103 7.04 -2.07 5.62
C ALA A 103 7.08 -3.44 6.31
N LEU A 104 5.99 -3.81 7.01
CA LEU A 104 5.85 -5.14 7.63
C LEU A 104 5.74 -6.25 6.57
N GLY A 105 4.97 -6.04 5.50
CA GLY A 105 4.88 -6.96 4.38
C GLY A 105 6.22 -7.18 3.68
N TYR A 106 6.96 -6.10 3.42
CA TYR A 106 8.32 -6.18 2.88
C TYR A 106 9.30 -6.89 3.84
N TRP A 107 9.22 -6.62 5.14
CA TRP A 107 10.08 -7.28 6.14
C TRP A 107 9.80 -8.79 6.24
N LEU A 108 8.52 -9.19 6.24
CA LEU A 108 8.12 -10.61 6.22
C LEU A 108 8.52 -11.29 4.91
N TRP A 109 8.30 -10.65 3.76
CA TRP A 109 8.72 -11.17 2.45
C TRP A 109 10.24 -11.32 2.36
N LYS A 110 11.00 -10.30 2.79
CA LYS A 110 12.47 -10.36 2.85
C LYS A 110 12.93 -11.49 3.80
N LYS A 111 12.32 -11.63 4.97
CA LYS A 111 12.64 -12.73 5.92
C LYS A 111 12.38 -14.10 5.29
N TRP A 112 11.27 -14.27 4.56
CA TRP A 112 10.97 -15.53 3.88
C TRP A 112 11.98 -15.80 2.74
N GLN A 113 12.25 -14.82 1.88
CA GLN A 113 13.20 -14.95 0.78
C GLN A 113 14.63 -15.24 1.26
N ASN A 114 15.04 -14.65 2.39
CA ASN A 114 16.34 -14.89 3.03
C ASN A 114 16.42 -16.24 3.78
N ASN A 115 15.30 -16.95 3.95
CA ASN A 115 15.25 -18.33 4.42
C ASN A 115 15.18 -19.34 3.25
N SER A 116 14.67 -18.94 2.08
CA SER A 116 14.45 -19.84 0.93
C SER A 116 15.64 -19.97 -0.03
N THR A 117 16.71 -19.20 0.14
CA THR A 117 18.01 -19.49 -0.50
C THR A 117 19.17 -19.09 0.43
N PRO A 118 20.08 -20.01 0.80
CA PRO A 118 21.42 -19.62 1.24
C PRO A 118 22.16 -19.13 -0.01
N LYS A 119 22.09 -17.83 -0.29
CA LYS A 119 22.87 -17.23 -1.37
C LYS A 119 24.35 -17.32 -0.98
N SER A 120 25.08 -18.24 -1.60
CA SER A 120 26.52 -18.42 -1.36
C SER A 120 27.28 -17.12 -1.61
N GLU A 121 27.76 -16.51 -0.54
CA GLU A 121 28.95 -15.67 -0.60
C GLU A 121 30.15 -16.61 -0.86
N PRO A 122 31.05 -16.30 -1.80
CA PRO A 122 32.16 -17.18 -2.18
C PRO A 122 33.33 -17.18 -1.16
N ASP A 123 33.03 -16.96 0.13
CA ASP A 123 33.98 -17.06 1.24
C ASP A 123 33.96 -18.48 1.82
N PHE A 124 34.68 -19.39 1.15
CA PHE A 124 35.02 -20.75 1.61
C PHE A 124 33.92 -21.43 2.43
N ALA A 125 32.75 -21.60 1.81
CA ALA A 125 31.57 -22.17 2.44
C ALA A 125 31.85 -23.60 2.92
N LEU A 126 32.10 -23.74 4.22
CA LEU A 126 32.42 -25.02 4.89
C LEU A 126 31.41 -26.08 4.49
N THR A 127 31.89 -27.24 4.05
CA THR A 127 31.02 -28.30 3.54
C THR A 127 30.10 -28.83 4.65
N ALA A 128 29.04 -29.56 4.29
CA ALA A 128 28.13 -30.16 5.27
C ALA A 128 28.89 -31.02 6.30
N GLU A 129 29.90 -31.75 5.83
CA GLU A 129 30.83 -32.58 6.60
C GLU A 129 31.69 -31.75 7.54
N GLU A 130 32.34 -30.68 7.06
CA GLU A 130 33.21 -29.80 7.86
C GLU A 130 32.42 -29.07 8.95
N LYS A 131 31.23 -28.57 8.59
CA LYS A 131 30.29 -27.91 9.51
C LYS A 131 29.84 -28.87 10.62
N ALA A 132 29.42 -30.09 10.24
CA ALA A 132 29.04 -31.12 11.21
C ALA A 132 30.22 -31.54 12.09
N MET A 133 31.41 -31.77 11.53
CA MET A 133 32.62 -32.11 12.28
C MET A 133 33.02 -31.00 13.28
N LYS A 134 32.85 -29.73 12.90
CA LYS A 134 33.07 -28.55 13.76
C LYS A 134 32.05 -28.43 14.89
N GLU A 135 30.81 -28.89 14.68
CA GLU A 135 29.78 -28.98 15.74
C GLU A 135 30.03 -30.19 16.67
N LEU A 136 30.34 -31.37 16.12
CA LEU A 136 30.65 -32.59 16.89
C LEU A 136 31.91 -32.44 17.76
N ASN A 137 32.95 -31.76 17.27
CA ASN A 137 34.13 -31.45 18.07
C ASN A 137 33.81 -30.50 19.25
N LYS A 138 32.91 -29.52 19.07
CA LYS A 138 32.42 -28.69 20.18
C LYS A 138 31.62 -29.52 21.19
N LEU A 139 30.79 -30.45 20.72
CA LEU A 139 30.03 -31.35 21.58
C LEU A 139 30.96 -32.22 22.44
N LYS A 140 32.00 -32.82 21.83
CA LYS A 140 33.05 -33.56 22.57
C LYS A 140 33.78 -32.70 23.61
N ILE A 141 34.11 -31.45 23.29
CA ILE A 141 34.79 -30.52 24.23
C ILE A 141 33.87 -30.10 25.39
N ARG A 142 32.55 -30.04 25.20
CA ARG A 142 31.58 -29.71 26.27
C ARG A 142 31.36 -30.82 27.27
N ASP A 143 31.52 -32.08 26.84
CA ASP A 143 31.48 -33.28 27.68
C ASP A 143 30.26 -33.33 28.64
N TRP A 144 29.07 -33.10 28.08
CA TRP A 144 27.82 -33.08 28.84
C TRP A 144 27.57 -34.38 29.61
N MET A 145 28.10 -35.52 29.13
CA MET A 145 27.99 -36.82 29.80
C MET A 145 28.75 -36.85 31.15
N LYS A 146 30.00 -36.35 31.23
CA LYS A 146 30.69 -36.21 32.53
C LYS A 146 29.98 -35.23 33.48
N LEU A 147 29.25 -34.27 32.94
CA LEU A 147 28.41 -33.33 33.71
C LEU A 147 27.03 -33.91 34.08
N GLY A 148 26.79 -35.21 33.88
CA GLY A 148 25.52 -35.91 34.17
C GLY A 148 24.36 -35.55 33.23
N ARG A 149 24.57 -34.65 32.27
CA ARG A 149 23.55 -34.12 31.35
C ARG A 149 23.47 -34.96 30.07
N ILE A 150 23.35 -36.28 30.25
CA ILE A 150 23.30 -37.27 29.15
C ILE A 150 22.16 -36.95 28.16
N ARG A 151 20.96 -36.60 28.65
CA ARG A 151 19.85 -36.22 27.76
C ARG A 151 20.19 -35.03 26.86
N ASP A 152 20.92 -34.04 27.39
CA ASP A 152 21.23 -32.80 26.67
C ASP A 152 22.36 -33.03 25.64
N HIS A 153 23.30 -33.94 25.94
CA HIS A 153 24.25 -34.50 24.98
C HIS A 153 23.56 -35.13 23.77
N PHE A 154 22.63 -36.05 24.03
CA PHE A 154 21.90 -36.77 22.99
C PHE A 154 20.90 -35.87 22.24
N PHE A 155 20.39 -34.82 22.88
CA PHE A 155 19.63 -33.78 22.19
C PHE A 155 20.54 -33.03 21.20
N GLU A 156 21.67 -32.47 21.65
CA GLU A 156 22.60 -31.74 20.78
C GLU A 156 23.15 -32.64 19.65
N LEU A 157 23.44 -33.92 19.93
CA LEU A 157 23.86 -34.90 18.91
C LEU A 157 22.77 -35.17 17.86
N SER A 158 21.51 -35.31 18.27
CA SER A 158 20.35 -35.47 17.37
C SER A 158 20.23 -34.26 16.43
N GLU A 159 20.30 -33.04 16.97
CA GLU A 159 20.23 -31.82 16.17
C GLU A 159 21.41 -31.70 15.19
N ILE A 160 22.64 -31.99 15.60
CA ILE A 160 23.82 -31.92 14.71
C ILE A 160 23.70 -32.97 13.60
N PHE A 161 23.28 -34.20 13.90
CA PHE A 161 23.17 -35.25 12.90
C PHE A 161 22.04 -34.97 11.90
N ARG A 162 20.86 -34.52 12.37
CA ARG A 162 19.76 -34.05 11.51
C ARG A 162 20.22 -32.90 10.61
N ARG A 163 20.92 -31.90 11.18
CA ARG A 163 21.47 -30.78 10.40
C ARG A 163 22.47 -31.25 9.34
N TYR A 164 23.31 -32.26 9.62
CA TYR A 164 24.19 -32.85 8.61
C TYR A 164 23.39 -33.44 7.45
N LEU A 165 22.42 -34.31 7.74
CA LEU A 165 21.59 -34.98 6.73
C LEU A 165 20.85 -33.96 5.85
N GLU A 166 20.30 -32.91 6.45
CA GLU A 166 19.62 -31.80 5.78
C GLU A 166 20.55 -31.03 4.83
N ASN A 167 21.75 -30.64 5.28
CA ASN A 167 22.72 -29.91 4.44
C ASN A 167 23.40 -30.83 3.38
N ARG A 168 23.31 -32.16 3.52
CA ARG A 168 23.96 -33.15 2.65
C ARG A 168 23.04 -33.68 1.53
N TYR A 169 21.75 -33.85 1.82
CA TYR A 169 20.78 -34.51 0.94
C TYR A 169 19.55 -33.64 0.58
N ASP A 170 19.57 -32.34 0.92
CA ASP A 170 18.60 -31.31 0.52
C ASP A 170 17.13 -31.64 0.87
N PHE A 171 16.88 -32.03 2.12
CA PHE A 171 15.54 -32.25 2.67
C PHE A 171 15.47 -31.83 4.16
N PRO A 172 14.30 -31.40 4.69
CA PRO A 172 14.20 -30.73 6.01
C PRO A 172 14.26 -31.72 7.20
N ALA A 173 15.41 -32.36 7.41
CA ALA A 173 15.60 -33.41 8.42
C ALA A 173 15.46 -32.93 9.88
N GLN A 174 15.59 -31.63 10.16
CA GLN A 174 15.27 -31.08 11.49
C GLN A 174 13.75 -31.04 11.76
N GLU A 175 12.91 -30.92 10.73
CA GLU A 175 11.44 -30.83 10.88
C GLU A 175 10.74 -32.20 10.89
N TRP A 176 11.40 -33.25 10.40
CA TRP A 176 10.81 -34.59 10.22
C TRP A 176 11.01 -35.54 11.41
N THR A 177 10.11 -36.52 11.54
CA THR A 177 10.28 -37.66 12.45
C THR A 177 11.36 -38.63 11.94
N THR A 178 11.90 -39.46 12.84
CA THR A 178 12.89 -40.50 12.48
C THR A 178 12.31 -41.54 11.52
N GLU A 179 11.01 -41.80 11.59
CA GLU A 179 10.23 -42.62 10.66
C GLU A 179 10.14 -42.00 9.25
N GLU A 180 9.91 -40.70 9.14
CA GLU A 180 9.88 -39.98 7.87
C GLU A 180 11.26 -39.93 7.22
N ILE A 181 12.31 -39.55 7.97
CA ILE A 181 13.71 -39.56 7.52
C ILE A 181 14.11 -40.96 7.02
N THR A 182 13.78 -42.01 7.79
CA THR A 182 14.03 -43.41 7.41
C THR A 182 13.26 -43.80 6.14
N THR A 183 12.05 -43.30 5.95
CA THR A 183 11.19 -43.65 4.81
C THR A 183 11.63 -42.93 3.53
N TYR A 184 12.09 -41.69 3.64
CA TYR A 184 12.75 -40.96 2.55
C TYR A 184 14.00 -41.71 2.08
N PHE A 185 14.91 -42.07 3.00
CA PHE A 185 16.16 -42.74 2.62
C PHE A 185 15.99 -44.16 2.06
N LYS A 186 14.92 -44.91 2.39
CA LYS A 186 14.62 -46.18 1.70
C LYS A 186 14.52 -45.99 0.18
N ASN A 187 13.79 -44.95 -0.23
CA ASN A 187 13.48 -44.66 -1.63
C ASN A 187 14.59 -43.87 -2.35
N PHE A 188 15.61 -43.40 -1.61
CA PHE A 188 16.72 -42.62 -2.14
C PHE A 188 17.74 -43.54 -2.84
N SER A 189 18.14 -43.18 -4.05
CA SER A 189 19.05 -43.97 -4.90
C SER A 189 20.52 -43.87 -4.50
N ASP A 190 20.94 -42.71 -4.01
CA ASP A 190 22.36 -42.34 -3.94
C ASP A 190 23.00 -42.70 -2.59
N LEU A 191 22.35 -43.59 -1.83
CA LEU A 191 22.80 -44.16 -0.56
C LEU A 191 22.89 -45.68 -0.68
N SER A 192 23.96 -46.27 -0.14
CA SER A 192 24.03 -47.72 -0.02
C SER A 192 23.05 -48.25 1.03
N GLU A 193 22.62 -49.51 0.91
CA GLU A 193 21.77 -50.14 1.93
C GLU A 193 22.47 -50.23 3.31
N SER A 194 23.82 -50.26 3.35
CA SER A 194 24.57 -50.13 4.62
C SER A 194 24.40 -48.75 5.23
N GLN A 195 24.53 -47.67 4.45
CA GLN A 195 24.36 -46.29 4.92
C GLN A 195 22.91 -46.00 5.35
N LYS A 196 21.91 -46.52 4.63
CA LYS A 196 20.50 -46.45 5.03
C LYS A 196 20.26 -47.13 6.39
N LEU A 197 20.83 -48.33 6.58
CA LEU A 197 20.72 -49.08 7.84
C LEU A 197 21.47 -48.42 9.00
N GLN A 198 22.68 -47.92 8.76
CA GLN A 198 23.46 -47.13 9.74
C GLN A 198 22.67 -45.89 10.19
N THR A 199 22.20 -45.07 9.23
CA THR A 199 21.43 -43.84 9.51
C THR A 199 20.20 -44.12 10.35
N ARG A 200 19.40 -45.13 9.97
CA ARG A 200 18.23 -45.57 10.74
C ARG A 200 18.60 -46.00 12.16
N THR A 201 19.69 -46.76 12.31
CA THR A 201 20.14 -47.27 13.62
C THR A 201 20.56 -46.13 14.54
N LEU A 202 21.35 -45.18 14.03
CA LEU A 202 21.82 -44.01 14.76
C LEU A 202 20.65 -43.10 15.20
N LEU A 203 19.72 -42.78 14.31
CA LEU A 203 18.55 -41.96 14.66
C LEU A 203 17.69 -42.62 15.75
N ILE A 204 17.43 -43.92 15.65
CA ILE A 204 16.66 -44.68 16.66
C ILE A 204 17.41 -44.75 18.00
N GLU A 205 18.72 -45.00 17.99
CA GLU A 205 19.53 -45.03 19.23
C GLU A 205 19.54 -43.66 19.92
N ILE A 206 19.77 -42.59 19.16
CA ILE A 206 19.87 -41.24 19.70
C ILE A 206 18.51 -40.77 20.25
N ASP A 207 17.44 -40.89 19.46
CA ASP A 207 16.13 -40.39 19.85
C ASP A 207 15.51 -41.23 21.00
N LYS A 208 15.84 -42.52 21.12
CA LYS A 208 15.49 -43.35 22.28
C LYS A 208 16.05 -42.80 23.60
N VAL A 209 17.24 -42.20 23.59
CA VAL A 209 17.82 -41.56 24.79
C VAL A 209 17.25 -40.14 24.97
N LYS A 210 17.10 -39.37 23.89
CA LYS A 210 16.51 -38.03 23.84
C LYS A 210 15.10 -37.99 24.47
N PHE A 211 14.25 -38.97 24.14
CA PHE A 211 12.84 -39.00 24.55
C PHE A 211 12.50 -40.03 25.64
N ALA A 212 12.99 -41.27 25.56
CA ALA A 212 12.56 -42.34 26.47
C ALA A 212 13.41 -42.48 27.74
N LYS A 213 14.35 -41.55 28.00
CA LYS A 213 15.27 -41.56 29.17
C LYS A 213 16.07 -42.86 29.34
N ALA A 214 16.36 -43.57 28.24
CA ALA A 214 17.11 -44.82 28.28
C ALA A 214 18.54 -44.59 28.80
N GLN A 215 19.07 -45.54 29.58
CA GLN A 215 20.44 -45.50 30.09
C GLN A 215 21.45 -45.84 28.99
N ALA A 216 21.97 -44.82 28.31
CA ALA A 216 23.12 -44.95 27.42
C ALA A 216 24.40 -45.21 28.24
N HIS A 217 25.05 -46.34 27.98
CA HIS A 217 26.38 -46.66 28.51
C HIS A 217 27.51 -46.26 27.54
N ASN A 218 27.18 -46.20 26.24
CA ASN A 218 28.08 -45.81 25.16
C ASN A 218 27.61 -44.49 24.54
N ASP A 219 28.53 -43.73 23.96
CA ASP A 219 28.25 -42.51 23.20
C ASP A 219 28.29 -42.80 21.69
N PRO A 220 27.17 -42.70 20.94
CA PRO A 220 27.16 -42.95 19.50
C PRO A 220 27.83 -41.83 18.68
N ILE A 221 28.40 -40.79 19.31
CA ILE A 221 29.11 -39.70 18.62
C ILE A 221 30.22 -40.20 17.68
N ASP A 222 30.94 -41.26 18.05
CA ASP A 222 32.00 -41.83 17.20
C ASP A 222 31.44 -42.61 16.01
N SER A 223 30.28 -43.23 16.15
CA SER A 223 29.53 -43.85 15.05
C SER A 223 28.95 -42.80 14.09
N VAL A 224 28.50 -41.64 14.60
CA VAL A 224 28.09 -40.48 13.78
C VAL A 224 29.30 -39.89 13.04
N ILE A 225 30.45 -39.74 13.71
CA ILE A 225 31.71 -39.30 13.09
C ILE A 225 32.18 -40.29 12.00
N HIS A 226 32.04 -41.60 12.22
CA HIS A 226 32.33 -42.62 11.21
C HIS A 226 31.40 -42.48 10.00
N PHE A 227 30.08 -42.42 10.24
CA PHE A 227 29.10 -42.27 9.17
C PHE A 227 29.34 -41.03 8.31
N ILE A 228 29.60 -39.86 8.92
CA ILE A 228 29.91 -38.64 8.18
C ILE A 228 31.16 -38.84 7.30
N LYS A 229 32.23 -39.45 7.83
CA LYS A 229 33.46 -39.75 7.05
C LYS A 229 33.25 -40.78 5.94
N GLU A 230 32.36 -41.74 6.13
CA GLU A 230 32.00 -42.78 5.14
C GLU A 230 31.06 -42.23 4.05
N ALA A 231 30.21 -41.26 4.38
CA ALA A 231 29.34 -40.54 3.45
C ALA A 231 30.05 -39.34 2.75
N SER A 232 31.20 -38.90 3.26
CA SER A 232 32.07 -37.92 2.60
C SER A 232 32.62 -38.49 1.29
N PRO A 233 32.39 -37.86 0.12
CA PRO A 233 33.18 -38.15 -1.06
C PRO A 233 34.62 -37.69 -0.79
N VAL A 234 35.61 -38.51 -1.16
CA VAL A 234 37.00 -38.07 -1.13
C VAL A 234 37.15 -36.95 -2.15
N LEU A 235 37.40 -35.73 -1.65
CA LEU A 235 37.73 -34.58 -2.49
C LEU A 235 39.11 -34.79 -3.11
N VAL A 236 39.14 -35.50 -4.24
CA VAL A 236 40.28 -35.50 -5.16
C VAL A 236 40.37 -34.09 -5.73
N LEU A 237 41.20 -33.25 -5.12
CA LEU A 237 41.61 -31.98 -5.69
C LEU A 237 42.27 -32.29 -7.05
N PRO A 238 41.86 -31.63 -8.15
CA PRO A 238 42.54 -31.83 -9.42
C PRO A 238 43.98 -31.30 -9.33
N ASP A 239 44.95 -32.11 -9.76
CA ASP A 239 46.37 -31.77 -9.72
C ASP A 239 46.64 -30.45 -10.49
N GLN A 240 47.39 -29.55 -9.86
CA GLN A 240 47.57 -28.17 -10.36
C GLN A 240 48.43 -28.08 -11.65
N ASP A 241 49.03 -29.17 -12.11
CA ASP A 241 49.92 -29.22 -13.28
C ASP A 241 49.19 -29.04 -14.63
N THR A 242 47.85 -29.03 -14.65
CA THR A 242 47.06 -28.93 -15.90
C THR A 242 47.00 -27.50 -16.48
N PHE A 243 47.61 -26.49 -15.84
CA PHE A 243 47.65 -25.11 -16.36
C PHE A 243 48.71 -24.85 -17.46
N ALA A 244 49.50 -25.86 -17.84
CA ALA A 244 50.72 -25.67 -18.63
C ALA A 244 50.60 -25.87 -20.17
N GLN A 245 49.40 -25.89 -20.77
CA GLN A 245 49.22 -26.00 -22.23
C GLN A 245 48.04 -25.15 -22.77
N VAL A 246 48.29 -23.87 -23.06
CA VAL A 246 47.46 -23.07 -23.98
C VAL A 246 48.38 -22.35 -24.97
N THR A 247 48.50 -22.90 -26.18
CA THR A 247 49.25 -22.29 -27.28
C THR A 247 48.45 -21.18 -27.97
N PRO A 248 49.10 -20.16 -28.54
CA PRO A 248 48.41 -19.04 -29.17
C PRO A 248 47.80 -19.42 -30.52
N VAL A 249 46.57 -18.93 -30.78
CA VAL A 249 45.88 -19.15 -32.06
C VAL A 249 46.49 -18.30 -33.16
N THR A 250 47.14 -18.94 -34.13
CA THR A 250 47.65 -18.28 -35.34
C THR A 250 46.51 -17.81 -36.24
N LYS A 251 46.50 -16.53 -36.57
CA LYS A 251 45.51 -15.89 -37.45
C LYS A 251 45.82 -16.21 -38.93
N SER A 252 44.96 -16.97 -39.59
CA SER A 252 45.09 -17.28 -41.03
C SER A 252 44.42 -16.20 -41.90
N PRO A 253 44.99 -15.81 -43.06
CA PRO A 253 44.50 -14.69 -43.85
C PRO A 253 43.38 -15.03 -44.86
N GLU A 254 42.62 -14.01 -45.21
CA GLU A 254 41.49 -14.01 -46.16
C GLU A 254 41.95 -13.60 -47.57
N LYS A 255 41.60 -14.39 -48.60
CA LYS A 255 41.63 -14.01 -50.04
C LYS A 255 41.13 -15.15 -50.95
N PRO A 256 40.74 -14.86 -52.21
CA PRO A 256 40.30 -13.59 -52.80
C PRO A 256 38.80 -13.54 -53.15
#